data_AF-A0A496TJP0-F1
#
_entry.id   AF-A0A496TJP0-F1
#
_cell.length_a   1.000
_cell.length_b   1.000
_cell.length_c   1.000
_cell.angle_alpha   90.00
_cell.angle_beta   90.00
_cell.angle_gamma   90.00
#
_symmetry.space_group_name_H-M   'P 1'
#
loop_
_entity.id
_entity.type
_entity.pdbx_description
1 polymer ?
#
loop_
_entity_poly.entity_id
_entity_poly.type
_entity_poly.pdbx_seq_one_letter_code
_entity_poly.pdbx_strand_id
1 'polypeptide(L)'
;MKIKILFYISGHGFGHSVRCMEVINQLFNRGDGVEVFIRTNAPRWLFEFTVNGMFNYKFVMIDVGVYQRDCFFVDKYGTIKKLRELFSIKEEIIKRELKFISENSIQYIVGDIPPIAFEIAKKAGLPAAGIANFSWDWIYSEYTKEFPEFVEYIDKIREFYSKANVLFRLPFSGDLSCFKNIIDVPLITRKSRVPPFLVRKKFDIPLDKKVVLITLGGISSRKFNFEEVNLDKKYYLITTDST
;
A
#
# COMPACT_ATOMS: atom_id res chain seq x y z
N MET A 1 5.69 4.50 -29.25
CA MET A 1 6.47 4.92 -28.06
C MET A 1 5.89 4.22 -26.85
N LYS A 2 6.71 3.72 -25.92
CA LYS A 2 6.22 3.06 -24.72
C LYS A 2 5.76 4.08 -23.68
N ILE A 3 4.62 3.86 -23.04
CA ILE A 3 4.13 4.72 -21.95
C ILE A 3 4.91 4.40 -20.68
N LYS A 4 5.59 5.39 -20.10
CA LYS A 4 6.43 5.19 -18.89
C LYS A 4 5.73 5.67 -17.63
N ILE A 5 5.44 4.74 -16.72
CA ILE A 5 4.67 4.99 -15.50
C ILE A 5 5.52 4.67 -14.27
N LEU A 6 5.60 5.63 -13.36
CA LEU A 6 6.32 5.52 -12.10
C LEU A 6 5.35 5.32 -10.93
N PHE A 7 5.45 4.18 -10.28
CA PHE A 7 4.70 3.83 -9.08
C PHE A 7 5.52 4.15 -7.83
N TYR A 8 4.99 5.02 -6.99
CA TYR A 8 5.42 5.21 -5.61
C TYR A 8 4.46 4.46 -4.70
N ILE A 9 4.93 3.40 -4.05
CA ILE A 9 4.08 2.49 -3.28
C ILE A 9 4.51 2.57 -1.82
N SER A 10 3.56 2.83 -0.91
CA SER A 10 3.85 2.71 0.52
C SER A 10 4.29 1.28 0.86
N GLY A 11 5.37 1.14 1.63
CA GLY A 11 5.77 -0.15 2.18
C GLY A 11 5.07 -0.53 3.48
N HIS A 12 4.07 0.24 3.92
CA HIS A 12 3.33 -0.05 5.15
C HIS A 12 2.41 -1.25 4.98
N GLY A 13 2.97 -2.45 5.11
CA GLY A 13 2.26 -3.72 4.90
C GLY A 13 2.12 -4.10 3.43
N PHE A 14 1.95 -5.40 3.18
CA PHE A 14 1.98 -5.93 1.81
C PHE A 14 0.72 -5.62 1.00
N GLY A 15 -0.37 -5.16 1.63
CA GLY A 15 -1.63 -4.81 0.96
C GLY A 15 -1.46 -3.75 -0.13
N HIS A 16 -0.65 -2.71 0.14
CA HIS A 16 -0.31 -1.65 -0.81
C HIS A 16 0.40 -2.21 -2.06
N SER A 17 1.40 -3.06 -1.84
CA SER A 17 2.11 -3.72 -2.93
C SER A 17 1.19 -4.63 -3.73
N VAL A 18 0.38 -5.47 -3.07
CA VAL A 18 -0.49 -6.46 -3.73
C VAL A 18 -1.52 -5.79 -4.63
N ARG A 19 -2.15 -4.70 -4.20
CA ARG A 19 -3.12 -3.99 -5.06
C ARG A 19 -2.43 -3.29 -6.24
N CYS A 20 -1.29 -2.65 -6.03
CA CYS A 20 -0.55 -2.04 -7.14
C CYS A 20 -0.07 -3.08 -8.16
N MET A 21 0.37 -4.26 -7.71
CA MET A 21 0.78 -5.33 -8.61
C MET A 21 -0.36 -5.79 -9.52
N GLU A 22 -1.59 -5.84 -9.01
CA GLU A 22 -2.76 -6.16 -9.85
C GLU A 22 -3.02 -5.07 -10.89
N VAL A 23 -2.95 -3.79 -10.50
CA VAL A 23 -3.08 -2.66 -11.45
C VAL A 23 -1.99 -2.73 -12.53
N ILE A 24 -0.73 -2.96 -12.13
CA ILE A 24 0.41 -3.10 -13.04
C ILE A 24 0.20 -4.27 -14.01
N ASN A 25 -0.28 -5.42 -13.53
CA ASN A 25 -0.60 -6.57 -14.38
C ASN A 25 -1.69 -6.26 -15.39
N GLN A 26 -2.74 -5.53 -14.99
CA GLN A 26 -3.79 -5.11 -15.93
C GLN A 26 -3.26 -4.12 -16.98
N LEU A 27 -2.33 -3.23 -16.61
CA LEU A 27 -1.66 -2.34 -17.56
C LEU A 27 -0.84 -3.12 -18.60
N PHE A 28 -0.10 -4.16 -18.17
CA PHE A 28 0.62 -5.02 -19.10
C PHE A 28 -0.32 -5.82 -20.03
N ASN A 29 -1.41 -6.35 -19.49
CA ASN A 29 -2.37 -7.16 -20.26
C ASN A 29 -3.12 -6.36 -21.34
N ARG A 30 -3.23 -5.03 -21.19
CA ARG A 30 -3.84 -4.17 -22.21
C ARG A 30 -3.02 -4.05 -23.50
N GLY A 31 -1.72 -4.35 -23.44
CA GLY A 31 -0.86 -4.41 -24.63
C GLY A 31 -0.33 -3.06 -25.13
N ASP A 32 -0.59 -1.95 -24.42
CA ASP A 32 -0.27 -0.58 -24.85
C ASP A 32 1.24 -0.22 -24.83
N GLY A 33 2.13 -1.20 -24.66
CA GLY A 33 3.57 -0.97 -24.55
C GLY A 33 3.93 -0.13 -23.33
N VAL A 34 3.49 -0.56 -22.14
CA VAL A 34 3.80 0.14 -20.88
C VAL A 34 5.16 -0.29 -20.33
N GLU A 35 5.94 0.66 -19.83
CA GLU A 35 7.14 0.43 -19.04
C GLU A 35 6.91 0.92 -17.61
N VAL A 36 7.12 0.04 -16.64
CA VAL A 36 6.78 0.29 -15.23
C VAL A 36 8.05 0.46 -14.40
N PHE A 37 8.04 1.50 -13.58
CA PHE A 37 9.07 1.79 -12.60
C PHE A 37 8.45 1.78 -11.21
N ILE A 38 9.06 1.07 -10.26
CA ILE A 38 8.55 0.88 -8.90
C ILE A 38 9.56 1.44 -7.90
N ARG A 39 9.08 2.33 -7.04
CA ARG A 39 9.83 3.00 -5.98
C ARG A 39 9.09 2.79 -4.66
N THR A 40 9.67 1.99 -3.78
CA THR A 40 9.02 1.59 -2.52
C THR A 40 10.05 1.04 -1.55
N ASN A 41 9.72 0.99 -0.27
CA ASN A 41 10.46 0.24 0.75
C ASN A 41 9.88 -1.16 1.00
N ALA A 42 8.83 -1.57 0.27
CA ALA A 42 8.41 -2.96 0.23
C ALA A 42 9.47 -3.83 -0.47
N PRO A 43 9.72 -5.07 -0.01
CA PRO A 43 10.80 -5.89 -0.56
C PRO A 43 10.55 -6.32 -2.00
N ARG A 44 11.62 -6.30 -2.82
CA ARG A 44 11.59 -6.63 -4.26
C ARG A 44 10.92 -7.96 -4.58
N TRP A 45 11.15 -8.98 -3.76
CA TRP A 45 10.64 -10.33 -3.98
C TRP A 45 9.11 -10.34 -4.16
N LEU A 46 8.36 -9.49 -3.45
CA LEU A 46 6.89 -9.41 -3.57
C LEU A 46 6.46 -9.16 -5.02
N PHE A 47 7.15 -8.24 -5.69
CA PHE A 47 6.88 -7.85 -7.07
C PHE A 47 7.25 -8.95 -8.06
N GLU A 48 8.37 -9.62 -7.83
CA GLU A 48 8.84 -10.72 -8.69
C GLU A 48 7.91 -11.94 -8.68
N PHE A 49 7.18 -12.18 -7.59
CA PHE A 49 6.21 -13.29 -7.53
C PHE A 49 4.93 -13.05 -8.32
N THR A 50 4.51 -11.79 -8.49
CA THR A 50 3.14 -11.48 -8.97
C THR A 50 3.11 -10.70 -10.27
N VAL A 51 4.12 -9.87 -10.54
CA VAL A 51 4.16 -9.01 -11.74
C VAL A 51 4.61 -9.83 -12.94
N ASN A 52 3.76 -9.94 -13.96
CA ASN A 52 4.01 -10.79 -15.13
C ASN A 52 4.88 -10.12 -16.22
N GLY A 53 5.10 -8.80 -16.13
CA GLY A 53 5.88 -8.02 -17.10
C GLY A 53 7.22 -7.55 -16.54
N MET A 54 8.09 -7.03 -17.41
CA MET A 54 9.34 -6.41 -16.98
C MET A 54 9.08 -5.08 -16.27
N PHE A 55 9.69 -4.89 -15.10
CA PHE A 55 9.63 -3.65 -14.33
C PHE A 55 11.01 -3.27 -13.80
N ASN A 56 11.21 -1.97 -13.62
CA ASN A 56 12.36 -1.43 -12.92
C ASN A 56 12.00 -1.26 -11.44
N TYR A 57 12.87 -1.71 -10.54
CA TYR A 57 12.64 -1.59 -9.09
C TYR A 57 13.80 -0.86 -8.42
N LYS A 58 13.47 0.03 -7.49
CA LYS A 58 14.44 0.63 -6.57
C LYS A 58 13.83 0.78 -5.19
N PHE A 59 14.59 0.31 -4.19
CA PHE A 59 14.24 0.52 -2.79
C PHE A 59 14.35 2.02 -2.45
N VAL A 60 13.26 2.63 -2.02
CA VAL A 60 13.19 4.04 -1.60
C VAL A 60 12.22 4.19 -0.43
N MET A 61 12.69 4.81 0.65
CA MET A 61 11.82 5.30 1.73
C MET A 61 11.18 6.61 1.29
N ILE A 62 9.89 6.60 0.95
CA ILE A 62 9.16 7.79 0.49
C ILE A 62 7.98 8.17 1.40
N ASP A 63 7.65 7.30 2.34
CA ASP A 63 6.77 7.55 3.47
C ASP A 63 7.23 6.78 4.71
N VAL A 64 6.53 7.00 5.81
CA VAL A 64 6.77 6.32 7.10
C VAL A 64 5.70 5.27 7.37
N GLY A 65 4.45 5.55 6.96
CA GLY A 65 3.28 4.81 7.43
C GLY A 65 3.16 4.87 8.94
N VAL A 66 2.80 3.76 9.57
CA VAL A 66 2.78 3.64 11.02
C VAL A 66 3.84 2.65 11.48
N TYR A 67 4.62 3.01 12.50
CA TYR A 67 5.54 2.06 13.12
C TYR A 67 4.74 1.14 14.05
N GLN A 68 4.62 -0.12 13.66
CA GLN A 68 3.90 -1.15 14.42
C GLN A 68 4.92 -2.07 15.09
N ARG A 69 4.76 -2.30 16.40
CA ARG A 69 5.57 -3.28 17.14
C ARG A 69 5.01 -4.69 16.96
N ASP A 70 3.69 -4.81 16.96
CA ASP A 70 2.95 -6.02 16.57
C ASP A 70 1.56 -5.62 16.03
N CYS A 71 0.68 -6.61 15.83
CA CYS A 71 -0.67 -6.41 15.27
C CYS A 71 -1.61 -5.62 16.19
N PHE A 72 -1.24 -5.40 17.45
CA PHE A 72 -2.06 -4.71 18.45
C PHE A 72 -1.46 -3.37 18.86
N PHE A 73 -0.14 -3.23 18.82
CA PHE A 73 0.56 -2.06 19.35
C PHE A 73 1.21 -1.19 18.28
N VAL A 74 0.63 -0.01 18.10
CA VAL A 74 1.18 1.09 17.32
C VAL A 74 2.11 1.94 18.18
N ASP A 75 3.34 2.16 17.70
CA ASP A 75 4.32 3.04 18.34
C ASP A 75 4.27 4.43 17.71
N LYS A 76 3.41 5.27 18.28
CA LYS A 76 3.17 6.65 17.83
C LYS A 76 4.42 7.52 17.98
N TYR A 77 5.18 7.34 19.07
CA TYR A 77 6.44 8.06 19.31
C TYR A 77 7.51 7.70 18.28
N GLY A 78 7.66 6.41 17.97
CA GLY A 78 8.55 5.95 16.89
C GLY A 78 8.13 6.50 15.53
N THR A 79 6.82 6.56 15.28
CA THR A 79 6.26 7.11 14.03
C THR A 79 6.60 8.59 13.87
N ILE A 80 6.39 9.44 14.89
CA ILE A 80 6.70 10.88 14.79
C ILE A 80 8.20 11.14 14.64
N LYS A 81 9.06 10.36 15.32
CA LYS A 81 10.51 10.44 15.14
C LYS A 81 10.92 10.17 13.70
N LYS A 82 10.33 9.14 13.07
CA LYS A 82 10.60 8.79 11.67
C LYS A 82 10.02 9.82 10.69
N LEU A 83 8.87 10.42 11.00
CA LEU A 83 8.36 11.54 10.20
C LEU A 83 9.33 12.71 10.23
N ARG A 84 9.87 13.07 11.40
CA ARG A 84 10.88 14.12 11.53
C ARG A 84 12.13 13.82 10.70
N GLU A 85 12.64 12.59 10.76
CA GLU A 85 13.79 12.14 9.95
C GLU A 85 13.48 12.20 8.45
N LEU A 86 12.30 11.74 8.00
CA LEU A 86 11.93 11.77 6.59
C LEU A 86 11.79 13.22 6.07
N PHE A 87 11.12 14.08 6.85
CA PHE A 87 10.88 15.47 6.46
C PHE A 87 12.14 16.34 6.49
N SER A 88 13.16 15.98 7.28
CA SER A 88 14.45 16.68 7.28
C SER A 88 15.25 16.41 6.00
N ILE A 89 15.13 15.21 5.41
CA ILE A 89 15.81 14.84 4.16
C ILE A 89 14.92 14.92 2.91
N LYS A 90 13.66 15.37 3.04
CA LYS A 90 12.68 15.29 1.94
C LYS A 90 13.14 15.99 0.66
N GLU A 91 13.82 17.13 0.77
CA GLU A 91 14.24 17.90 -0.41
C GLU A 91 15.34 17.16 -1.19
N GLU A 92 16.22 16.43 -0.48
CA GLU A 92 17.23 15.59 -1.11
C GLU A 92 16.57 14.42 -1.85
N ILE A 93 15.59 13.76 -1.22
CA ILE A 93 14.80 12.69 -1.85
C ILE A 93 14.14 13.22 -3.11
N ILE A 94 13.41 14.35 -3.02
CA ILE A 94 12.72 14.97 -4.14
C ILE A 94 13.71 15.28 -5.28
N LYS A 95 14.86 15.91 -4.99
CA LYS A 95 15.88 16.24 -6.00
C LYS A 95 16.39 14.99 -6.71
N ARG A 96 16.69 13.91 -5.98
CA ARG A 96 17.14 12.64 -6.55
C ARG A 96 16.08 12.02 -7.46
N GLU A 97 14.84 12.02 -7.01
CA GLU A 97 13.73 11.44 -7.78
C GLU A 97 13.38 12.27 -9.02
N LEU A 98 13.46 13.61 -8.96
CA LEU A 98 13.31 14.47 -10.14
C LEU A 98 14.37 14.20 -11.21
N LYS A 99 15.63 14.02 -10.79
CA LYS A 99 16.71 13.61 -11.70
C LYS A 99 16.40 12.27 -12.36
N PHE A 100 15.99 11.28 -11.57
CA PHE A 100 15.60 9.96 -12.08
C PHE A 100 14.43 10.03 -13.07
N ILE A 101 13.41 10.83 -12.77
CA ILE A 101 12.25 11.07 -13.64
C ILE A 101 12.69 11.59 -15.01
N SER A 102 13.58 12.60 -15.02
CA SER A 102 14.12 13.20 -16.25
C SER A 102 14.94 12.20 -17.06
N GLU A 103 15.90 11.51 -16.42
CA GLU A 103 16.78 10.53 -17.06
C GLU A 103 16.02 9.35 -17.70
N ASN A 104 14.88 8.98 -17.13
CA ASN A 104 14.07 7.86 -17.62
C ASN A 104 12.90 8.31 -18.49
N SER A 105 12.69 9.63 -18.65
CA SER A 105 11.57 10.22 -19.40
C SER A 105 10.20 9.70 -18.91
N ILE A 106 10.02 9.68 -17.58
CA ILE A 106 8.74 9.27 -16.96
C ILE A 106 7.64 10.24 -17.39
N GLN A 107 6.45 9.71 -17.67
CA GLN A 107 5.31 10.48 -18.18
C GLN A 107 4.14 10.56 -17.20
N TYR A 108 3.97 9.53 -16.36
CA TYR A 108 2.87 9.45 -15.39
C TYR A 108 3.37 8.95 -14.05
N ILE A 109 2.80 9.47 -12.97
CA ILE A 109 3.08 9.02 -11.61
C ILE A 109 1.81 8.42 -10.99
N VAL A 110 1.95 7.29 -10.32
CA VAL A 110 0.90 6.66 -9.53
C VAL A 110 1.38 6.52 -8.09
N GLY A 111 0.65 7.11 -7.15
CA GLY A 111 0.95 7.07 -5.73
C GLY A 111 -0.02 6.17 -4.96
N ASP A 112 0.48 5.09 -4.38
CA ASP A 112 -0.25 4.27 -3.41
C ASP A 112 0.02 4.78 -1.98
N ILE A 113 -0.38 6.05 -1.82
CA ILE A 113 -0.34 6.92 -0.65
C ILE A 113 0.99 7.41 -0.03
N PRO A 114 2.18 7.38 -0.67
CA PRO A 114 3.26 8.25 -0.18
C PRO A 114 2.95 9.72 -0.46
N PRO A 115 2.88 10.62 0.55
CA PRO A 115 2.53 12.02 0.33
C PRO A 115 3.56 12.72 -0.56
N ILE A 116 4.86 12.44 -0.34
CA ILE A 116 5.97 13.05 -1.09
C ILE A 116 5.89 12.76 -2.59
N ALA A 117 5.25 11.65 -3.01
CA ALA A 117 5.10 11.32 -4.43
C ALA A 117 4.33 12.40 -5.21
N PHE A 118 3.33 13.01 -4.59
CA PHE A 118 2.50 14.03 -5.24
C PHE A 118 3.21 15.39 -5.30
N GLU A 119 4.08 15.68 -4.34
CA GLU A 119 4.99 16.82 -4.42
C GLU A 119 6.03 16.65 -5.53
N ILE A 120 6.61 15.45 -5.65
CA ILE A 120 7.54 15.11 -6.74
C ILE A 120 6.84 15.31 -8.09
N ALA A 121 5.63 14.77 -8.25
CA ALA A 121 4.89 14.90 -9.51
C ALA A 121 4.60 16.36 -9.87
N LYS A 122 4.19 17.17 -8.88
CA LYS A 122 3.95 18.60 -9.08
C LYS A 122 5.22 19.33 -9.53
N LYS A 123 6.37 19.08 -8.87
CA LYS A 123 7.67 19.67 -9.26
C LYS A 123 8.17 19.16 -10.62
N ALA A 124 7.84 17.93 -10.99
CA ALA A 124 8.16 17.36 -12.30
C ALA A 124 7.25 17.86 -13.43
N GLY A 125 6.13 18.53 -13.10
CA GLY A 125 5.12 18.92 -14.08
C GLY A 125 4.37 17.73 -14.69
N LEU A 126 4.31 16.59 -13.99
CA LEU A 126 3.71 15.35 -14.48
C LEU A 126 2.33 15.10 -13.86
N PRO A 127 1.40 14.47 -14.61
CA PRO A 127 0.15 14.00 -14.06
C PRO A 127 0.38 12.89 -13.00
N ALA A 128 -0.33 13.01 -11.88
CA ALA A 128 -0.30 12.06 -10.78
C ALA A 128 -1.69 11.53 -10.40
N ALA A 129 -1.82 10.22 -10.30
CA ALA A 129 -3.01 9.55 -9.77
C ALA A 129 -2.70 8.91 -8.41
N GLY A 130 -3.61 9.08 -7.44
CA GLY A 130 -3.59 8.36 -6.18
C GLY A 130 -4.43 7.08 -6.23
N ILE A 131 -4.04 6.06 -5.47
CA ILE A 131 -4.87 4.87 -5.19
C ILE A 131 -4.94 4.70 -3.68
N ALA A 132 -6.13 4.78 -3.09
CA ALA A 132 -6.28 4.71 -1.64
C ALA A 132 -7.67 4.33 -1.16
N ASN A 133 -7.75 3.68 0.00
CA ASN A 133 -8.92 3.69 0.87
C ASN A 133 -8.67 4.52 2.15
N PHE A 134 -7.43 4.80 2.53
CA PHE A 134 -7.11 5.70 3.63
C PHE A 134 -5.88 6.54 3.29
N SER A 135 -5.68 7.64 3.99
CA SER A 135 -4.52 8.51 3.84
C SER A 135 -3.79 8.70 5.17
N TRP A 136 -2.51 9.04 5.08
CA TRP A 136 -1.70 9.26 6.30
C TRP A 136 -2.18 10.44 7.14
N ASP A 137 -2.77 11.49 6.56
CA ASP A 137 -3.33 12.59 7.35
C ASP A 137 -4.53 12.14 8.20
N TRP A 138 -5.38 11.27 7.65
CA TRP A 138 -6.51 10.68 8.38
C TRP A 138 -6.06 9.71 9.48
N ILE A 139 -5.02 8.92 9.23
CA ILE A 139 -4.47 8.02 10.28
C ILE A 139 -3.81 8.84 11.40
N TYR A 140 -3.01 9.85 11.04
CA TYR A 140 -2.28 10.64 12.02
C TYR A 140 -3.16 11.62 12.81
N SER A 141 -4.34 12.01 12.29
CA SER A 141 -5.25 12.88 13.04
C SER A 141 -5.68 12.28 14.37
N GLU A 142 -5.83 10.95 14.44
CA GLU A 142 -6.15 10.24 15.68
C GLU A 142 -5.02 10.28 16.72
N TYR A 143 -3.79 10.62 16.31
CA TYR A 143 -2.63 10.67 17.22
C TYR A 143 -2.43 12.04 17.84
N THR A 144 -3.08 13.08 17.32
CA THR A 144 -2.88 14.48 17.73
C THR A 144 -3.23 14.77 19.19
N LYS A 145 -4.19 14.04 19.77
CA LYS A 145 -4.57 14.18 21.19
C LYS A 145 -3.44 13.82 22.15
N GLU A 146 -2.64 12.82 21.78
CA GLU A 146 -1.53 12.32 22.60
C GLU A 146 -0.20 12.96 22.17
N PHE A 147 -0.03 13.23 20.87
CA PHE A 147 1.17 13.81 20.27
C PHE A 147 0.79 15.00 19.37
N PRO A 148 0.68 16.21 19.92
CA PRO A 148 0.32 17.42 19.15
C PRO A 148 1.27 17.72 17.98
N GLU A 149 2.52 17.24 18.04
CA GLU A 149 3.51 17.39 16.97
C GLU A 149 3.04 16.86 15.60
N PHE A 150 2.10 15.90 15.56
CA PHE A 150 1.57 15.39 14.31
C PHE A 150 0.84 16.45 13.48
N VAL A 151 0.32 17.52 14.10
CA VAL A 151 -0.45 18.57 13.41
C VAL A 151 0.35 19.19 12.26
N GLU A 152 1.61 19.55 12.50
CA GLU A 152 2.47 20.15 11.47
C GLU A 152 2.68 19.22 10.27
N TYR A 153 2.83 17.91 10.52
CA TYR A 153 3.01 16.93 9.45
C TYR A 153 1.71 16.64 8.71
N ILE A 154 0.57 16.60 9.41
CA ILE A 154 -0.76 16.43 8.82
C ILE A 154 -1.03 17.53 7.80
N ASP A 155 -0.75 18.79 8.15
CA ASP A 155 -1.00 19.92 7.24
C ASP A 155 -0.13 19.83 5.99
N LYS A 156 1.16 19.49 6.13
CA LYS A 156 2.07 19.27 5.00
C LYS A 156 1.64 18.07 4.13
N ILE A 157 1.19 16.98 4.76
CA ILE A 157 0.72 15.78 4.06
C ILE A 157 -0.54 16.10 3.25
N ARG A 158 -1.50 16.83 3.82
CA ARG A 158 -2.70 17.29 3.13
C ARG A 158 -2.35 18.19 1.95
N GLU A 159 -1.41 19.12 2.14
CA GLU A 159 -0.91 19.97 1.06
C GLU A 159 -0.37 19.11 -0.09
N PHE A 160 0.42 18.08 0.21
CA PHE A 160 0.97 17.19 -0.81
C PHE A 160 -0.11 16.35 -1.51
N TYR A 161 -1.03 15.73 -0.78
CA TYR A 161 -2.13 14.97 -1.40
C TYR A 161 -3.02 15.83 -2.30
N SER A 162 -3.23 17.10 -1.94
CA SER A 162 -4.00 18.06 -2.76
C SER A 162 -3.40 18.34 -4.15
N LYS A 163 -2.14 17.93 -4.38
CA LYS A 163 -1.41 18.06 -5.65
C LYS A 163 -1.65 16.89 -6.60
N ALA A 164 -2.28 15.81 -6.15
CA ALA A 164 -2.73 14.73 -7.03
C ALA A 164 -3.77 15.26 -8.03
N ASN A 165 -3.69 14.83 -9.29
CA ASN A 165 -4.68 15.20 -10.31
C ASN A 165 -6.01 14.46 -10.10
N VAL A 166 -5.93 13.21 -9.62
CA VAL A 166 -7.10 12.37 -9.32
C VAL A 166 -6.74 11.37 -8.24
N LEU A 167 -7.71 11.03 -7.39
CA LEU A 167 -7.67 9.88 -6.50
C LEU A 167 -8.66 8.82 -7.00
N PHE A 168 -8.19 7.61 -7.23
CA PHE A 168 -9.03 6.44 -7.34
C PHE A 168 -9.32 5.89 -5.94
N ARG A 169 -10.50 6.22 -5.41
CA ARG A 169 -10.91 5.85 -4.05
C ARG A 169 -11.49 4.44 -4.04
N LEU A 170 -10.88 3.60 -3.22
CA LEU A 170 -11.29 2.22 -3.00
C LEU A 170 -12.37 2.16 -1.89
N PRO A 171 -13.22 1.11 -1.87
CA PRO A 171 -14.22 0.93 -0.82
C PRO A 171 -13.61 0.80 0.59
N PHE A 172 -14.46 0.96 1.61
CA PHE A 172 -14.08 0.99 3.03
C PHE A 172 -13.11 2.13 3.34
N SER A 173 -13.44 3.33 2.83
CA SER A 173 -12.55 4.47 2.92
C SER A 173 -12.72 5.30 4.19
N GLY A 174 -11.61 5.82 4.70
CA GLY A 174 -11.59 6.92 5.68
C GLY A 174 -11.90 8.27 5.03
N ASP A 175 -11.59 9.36 5.74
CA ASP A 175 -11.62 10.70 5.14
C ASP A 175 -10.47 10.86 4.13
N LEU A 176 -10.80 11.26 2.91
CA LEU A 176 -9.88 11.48 1.79
C LEU A 176 -10.13 12.85 1.14
N SER A 177 -10.77 13.77 1.87
CA SER A 177 -11.14 15.11 1.40
C SER A 177 -9.94 16.01 1.06
N CYS A 178 -8.73 15.64 1.46
CA CYS A 178 -7.49 16.31 1.06
C CYS A 178 -7.20 16.18 -0.44
N PHE A 179 -7.81 15.21 -1.12
CA PHE A 179 -7.74 15.05 -2.58
C PHE A 179 -8.87 15.85 -3.25
N LYS A 180 -8.53 16.64 -4.27
CA LYS A 180 -9.49 17.55 -4.94
C LYS A 180 -10.46 16.85 -5.87
N ASN A 181 -9.97 15.84 -6.59
CA ASN A 181 -10.75 15.10 -7.59
C ASN A 181 -10.75 13.62 -7.22
N ILE A 182 -11.91 13.08 -6.86
CA ILE A 182 -12.06 11.69 -6.41
C ILE A 182 -12.95 10.94 -7.37
N ILE A 183 -12.49 9.76 -7.80
CA ILE A 183 -13.25 8.80 -8.59
C ILE A 183 -13.37 7.52 -7.78
N ASP A 184 -14.60 7.13 -7.46
CA ASP A 184 -14.87 5.86 -6.80
C ASP A 184 -14.66 4.69 -7.75
N VAL A 185 -13.89 3.70 -7.30
CA VAL A 185 -13.56 2.48 -8.06
C VAL A 185 -13.85 1.24 -7.20
N PRO A 186 -14.10 0.07 -7.80
CA PRO A 186 -14.29 -1.16 -7.03
C PRO A 186 -12.99 -1.60 -6.34
N LEU A 187 -13.09 -2.57 -5.43
CA LEU A 187 -11.92 -3.19 -4.82
C LEU A 187 -10.98 -3.77 -5.89
N ILE A 188 -9.69 -3.51 -5.73
CA ILE A 188 -8.65 -4.17 -6.51
C ILE A 188 -8.41 -5.54 -5.88
N THR A 189 -8.75 -6.60 -6.62
CA THR A 189 -8.66 -7.98 -6.13
C THR A 189 -7.99 -8.88 -7.15
N ARG A 190 -7.33 -9.93 -6.66
CA ARG A 190 -6.81 -11.00 -7.49
C ARG A 190 -7.90 -12.05 -7.71
N LYS A 191 -8.02 -12.54 -8.94
CA LYS A 191 -8.89 -13.67 -9.25
C LYS A 191 -8.18 -14.98 -8.92
N SER A 192 -8.79 -15.81 -8.05
CA SER A 192 -8.27 -17.17 -7.83
C SER A 192 -8.30 -17.96 -9.14
N ARG A 193 -7.16 -18.58 -9.47
CA ARG A 193 -7.04 -19.52 -10.60
C ARG A 193 -7.33 -20.97 -10.18
N VAL A 194 -7.50 -21.21 -8.87
CA VAL A 194 -7.72 -22.55 -8.32
C VAL A 194 -9.17 -22.66 -7.81
N PRO A 195 -9.94 -23.64 -8.33
CA PRO A 195 -11.26 -23.95 -7.81
C PRO A 195 -11.28 -24.26 -6.31
N PRO A 196 -12.33 -23.87 -5.56
CA PRO A 196 -12.41 -24.10 -4.12
C PRO A 196 -12.20 -25.56 -3.69
N PHE A 197 -12.72 -26.54 -4.45
CA PHE A 197 -12.57 -27.95 -4.10
C PHE A 197 -11.12 -28.44 -4.16
N LEU A 198 -10.30 -27.91 -5.08
CA LEU A 198 -8.88 -28.25 -5.17
C LEU A 198 -8.09 -27.63 -4.04
N VAL A 199 -8.41 -26.39 -3.65
CA VAL A 199 -7.82 -25.74 -2.47
C VAL A 199 -8.14 -26.57 -1.23
N ARG A 200 -9.41 -26.96 -1.05
CA ARG A 200 -9.84 -27.75 0.10
C ARG A 200 -9.15 -29.11 0.15
N LYS A 201 -9.08 -29.83 -0.96
CA LYS A 201 -8.37 -31.11 -1.06
C LYS A 201 -6.87 -30.97 -0.76
N LYS A 202 -6.23 -29.89 -1.19
CA LYS A 202 -4.79 -29.65 -0.98
C LYS A 202 -4.44 -29.41 0.49
N PHE A 203 -5.34 -28.80 1.24
CA PHE A 203 -5.13 -28.43 2.65
C PHE A 203 -5.96 -29.27 3.62
N ASP A 204 -6.48 -30.43 3.17
CA ASP A 204 -7.31 -31.36 3.95
C ASP A 204 -8.50 -30.68 4.67
N ILE A 205 -9.13 -29.71 4.02
CA ILE A 205 -10.26 -28.96 4.55
C ILE A 205 -11.57 -29.71 4.20
N PRO A 206 -12.43 -30.06 5.17
CA PRO A 206 -13.70 -30.73 4.90
C PRO A 206 -14.60 -29.92 3.95
N LEU A 207 -15.26 -30.58 2.99
CA LEU A 207 -16.11 -29.91 2.00
C LEU A 207 -17.45 -29.42 2.56
N ASP A 208 -17.94 -30.06 3.63
CA ASP A 208 -19.23 -29.83 4.29
C ASP A 208 -19.18 -28.75 5.40
N LYS A 209 -17.97 -28.32 5.77
CA LYS A 209 -17.77 -27.33 6.85
C LYS A 209 -17.65 -25.91 6.33
N LYS A 210 -18.18 -24.97 7.14
CA LYS A 210 -17.89 -23.54 6.99
C LYS A 210 -16.46 -23.28 7.48
N VAL A 211 -15.65 -22.67 6.65
CA VAL A 211 -14.24 -22.41 6.96
C VAL A 211 -14.10 -21.00 7.51
N VAL A 212 -13.36 -20.87 8.60
CA VAL A 212 -12.98 -19.58 9.18
C VAL A 212 -11.47 -19.50 9.12
N LEU A 213 -10.95 -18.59 8.29
CA LEU A 213 -9.53 -18.28 8.24
C LEU A 213 -9.24 -17.16 9.22
N ILE A 214 -8.36 -17.43 10.18
CA ILE A 214 -7.85 -16.43 11.11
C ILE A 214 -6.42 -16.09 10.69
N THR A 215 -6.21 -14.83 10.33
CA THR A 215 -4.90 -14.34 9.91
C THR A 215 -4.67 -12.93 10.45
N LEU A 216 -3.46 -12.66 10.93
CA LEU A 216 -3.04 -11.37 11.46
C LEU A 216 -2.05 -10.65 10.52
N GLY A 217 -2.18 -10.89 9.21
CA GLY A 217 -1.45 -10.11 8.20
C GLY A 217 0.07 -10.32 8.19
N GLY A 218 0.56 -11.53 8.52
CA GLY A 218 1.99 -11.86 8.54
C GLY A 218 2.66 -11.72 9.90
N ILE A 219 1.91 -11.33 10.94
CA ILE A 219 2.35 -11.36 12.34
C ILE A 219 1.86 -12.67 12.97
N SER A 220 2.70 -13.33 13.75
CA SER A 220 2.35 -14.63 14.36
C SER A 220 1.16 -14.52 15.30
N SER A 221 0.22 -15.45 15.13
CA SER A 221 -0.91 -15.75 16.00
C SER A 221 -0.53 -16.42 17.32
N ARG A 222 0.75 -16.70 17.61
CA ARG A 222 1.19 -17.45 18.82
C ARG A 222 0.70 -16.85 20.15
N LYS A 223 0.28 -15.58 20.17
CA LYS A 223 -0.33 -14.94 21.35
C LYS A 223 -1.83 -15.22 21.51
N PHE A 224 -2.47 -15.91 20.57
CA PHE A 224 -3.90 -16.18 20.55
C PHE A 224 -4.17 -17.65 20.89
N ASN A 225 -4.85 -17.89 22.01
CA ASN A 225 -5.29 -19.24 22.38
C ASN A 225 -6.56 -19.60 21.61
N PHE A 226 -6.41 -20.29 20.49
CA PHE A 226 -7.55 -20.69 19.67
C PHE A 226 -8.44 -21.76 20.32
N GLU A 227 -7.97 -22.45 21.36
CA GLU A 227 -8.77 -23.42 22.11
C GLU A 227 -9.91 -22.74 22.90
N GLU A 228 -9.77 -21.45 23.23
CA GLU A 228 -10.80 -20.65 23.92
C GLU A 228 -11.89 -20.14 22.96
N VAL A 229 -11.63 -20.17 21.65
CA VAL A 229 -12.65 -19.81 20.65
C VAL A 229 -13.57 -21.01 20.46
N ASN A 230 -14.56 -21.14 21.36
CA ASN A 230 -15.61 -22.15 21.25
C ASN A 230 -16.53 -21.84 20.05
N LEU A 231 -16.09 -22.20 18.85
CA LEU A 231 -16.94 -22.24 17.68
C LEU A 231 -17.62 -23.60 17.64
N ASP A 232 -18.94 -23.59 17.43
CA ASP A 232 -19.72 -24.81 17.19
C ASP A 232 -18.98 -25.77 16.24
N LYS A 233 -19.16 -27.09 16.43
CA LYS A 233 -18.62 -28.18 15.57
C LYS A 233 -18.95 -28.04 14.07
N LYS A 234 -19.69 -27.00 13.68
CA LYS A 234 -20.03 -26.58 12.31
C LYS A 234 -18.89 -25.86 11.58
N TYR A 235 -17.95 -25.28 12.30
CA TYR A 235 -16.85 -24.49 11.73
C TYR A 235 -15.54 -25.28 11.67
N TYR A 236 -14.72 -25.01 10.65
CA TYR A 236 -13.36 -25.50 10.51
C TYR A 236 -12.40 -24.30 10.55
N LEU A 237 -11.57 -24.24 11.60
CA LEU A 237 -10.63 -23.15 11.82
C LEU A 237 -9.31 -23.40 11.08
N ILE A 238 -8.80 -22.36 10.42
CA ILE A 238 -7.49 -22.37 9.77
C ILE A 238 -6.74 -21.13 10.24
N THR A 239 -5.48 -21.30 10.59
CA THR A 239 -4.56 -20.19 10.91
C THR A 239 -3.43 -20.13 9.88
N THR A 240 -2.80 -18.97 9.75
CA THR A 240 -1.63 -18.79 8.87
C THR A 240 -0.30 -19.01 9.59
N ASP A 241 -0.33 -19.40 10.86
CA ASP A 241 0.88 -19.73 11.62
C ASP A 241 1.40 -21.09 11.18
N SER A 242 2.70 -21.16 10.87
CA SER A 242 3.38 -22.45 10.77
C SER A 242 3.27 -23.13 12.13
N THR A 243 2.61 -24.29 12.13
CA THR A 243 2.71 -25.29 13.20
C THR A 243 4.15 -25.71 13.38
#